data_AF-A0A8T4REZ8-F1
#
_entry.id   AF-A0A8T4REZ8-F1
#
_cell.length_a   1.000
_cell.length_b   1.000
_cell.length_c   1.000
_cell.angle_alpha   90.00
_cell.angle_beta   90.00
_cell.angle_gamma   90.00
#
_symmetry.space_group_name_H-M   'P 1'
#
loop_
_entity.id
_entity.type
_entity.pdbx_description
1 polymer ?
#
loop_
_entity_poly.entity_id
_entity_poly.type
_entity_poly.pdbx_seq_one_letter_code
_entity_poly.pdbx_strand_id
1 'polypeptide(L)'
;MKTCIMIPTYNERENISRLINEILKLKIKDLHIVVVDDNSPDKTGEAVKEMEKKNGNVHLLLRTEDRGRFLSRPKIYPSTVN
;
A
#
# COMPACT_ATOMS: atom_id res chain seq x y z
N MET A 1 -22.30 -5.14 -12.04
CA MET A 1 -21.71 -3.93 -11.45
C MET A 1 -20.36 -4.33 -10.90
N LYS A 2 -19.32 -3.57 -11.24
CA LYS A 2 -17.95 -3.84 -10.80
C LYS A 2 -17.67 -3.03 -9.54
N THR A 3 -17.11 -3.68 -8.51
CA THR A 3 -16.82 -3.02 -7.22
C THR A 3 -15.33 -2.97 -7.01
N CYS A 4 -14.81 -1.81 -6.58
CA CYS A 4 -13.40 -1.64 -6.26
C CYS A 4 -13.27 -1.06 -4.84
N ILE A 5 -12.42 -1.65 -4.02
CA ILE A 5 -12.07 -1.17 -2.69
C ILE A 5 -10.61 -0.76 -2.71
N MET A 6 -10.32 0.51 -2.40
CA MET A 6 -8.96 1.01 -2.25
C MET A 6 -8.58 1.12 -0.78
N ILE A 7 -7.42 0.60 -0.40
CA ILE A 7 -6.94 0.55 0.99
C ILE A 7 -5.55 1.20 1.03
N PRO A 8 -5.41 2.45 1.50
CA PRO A 8 -4.09 3.03 1.75
C PRO A 8 -3.45 2.38 2.99
N THR A 9 -2.16 2.06 2.93
CA THR A 9 -1.44 1.42 4.04
C THR A 9 -0.08 2.06 4.32
N TYR A 10 0.26 2.12 5.61
CA TYR A 10 1.61 2.42 6.11
C TYR A 10 1.80 1.73 7.46
N ASN A 11 2.78 0.84 7.60
CA ASN A 11 3.03 0.05 8.82
C ASN A 11 1.82 -0.80 9.30
N GLU A 12 1.17 -1.52 8.39
CA GLU A 12 -0.05 -2.30 8.64
C GLU A 12 0.14 -3.80 8.35
N ARG A 13 1.38 -4.33 8.38
CA ARG A 13 1.69 -5.71 7.95
C ARG A 13 0.82 -6.77 8.61
N GLU A 14 0.60 -6.67 9.92
CA GLU A 14 -0.18 -7.66 10.68
C GLU A 14 -1.68 -7.57 10.38
N ASN A 15 -2.17 -6.37 10.06
CA ASN A 15 -3.59 -6.09 9.91
C ASN A 15 -4.07 -6.25 8.46
N ILE A 16 -3.25 -5.88 7.47
CA ILE A 16 -3.65 -5.83 6.06
C ILE A 16 -4.13 -7.18 5.53
N SER A 17 -3.43 -8.26 5.90
CA SER A 17 -3.79 -9.62 5.50
C SER A 17 -5.13 -10.06 6.09
N ARG A 18 -5.39 -9.70 7.35
CA ARG A 18 -6.66 -10.00 8.02
C ARG A 18 -7.80 -9.25 7.36
N LEU A 19 -7.62 -7.94 7.12
CA LEU A 19 -8.63 -7.10 6.48
C LEU A 19 -9.01 -7.61 5.09
N ILE A 20 -8.02 -7.90 4.23
CA ILE A 20 -8.25 -8.46 2.88
C ILE A 20 -9.04 -9.76 2.97
N ASN A 21 -8.68 -10.66 3.89
CA ASN A 21 -9.39 -11.92 4.06
C ASN A 21 -10.85 -11.73 4.49
N GLU A 22 -11.14 -10.81 5.41
CA GLU A 22 -12.52 -10.51 5.80
C GLU A 22 -13.34 -9.91 4.65
N ILE A 23 -12.75 -9.02 3.84
CA ILE A 23 -13.42 -8.46 2.67
C ILE A 23 -13.73 -9.56 1.64
N LEU A 24 -12.78 -10.45 1.35
CA LEU A 24 -12.98 -11.55 0.40
C LEU A 24 -14.10 -12.51 0.83
N LYS A 25 -14.30 -12.71 2.15
CA LYS A 25 -15.39 -13.54 2.69
C LYS A 25 -16.78 -12.98 2.40
N LEU A 26 -16.92 -11.69 2.10
CA LEU A 26 -18.20 -11.07 1.74
C LEU A 26 -18.75 -11.58 0.39
N LYS A 27 -17.93 -12.25 -0.43
CA LYS A 27 -18.32 -12.85 -1.73
C LYS A 27 -19.03 -11.86 -2.66
N ILE A 28 -18.60 -10.60 -2.63
CA ILE A 28 -19.12 -9.56 -3.52
C ILE A 28 -18.75 -9.92 -4.97
N LYS A 29 -19.75 -9.97 -5.84
CA LYS A 29 -19.55 -10.27 -7.27
C LYS A 29 -18.70 -9.17 -7.93
N ASP A 30 -17.71 -9.57 -8.72
CA ASP A 30 -16.84 -8.66 -9.50
C ASP A 30 -16.12 -7.61 -8.63
N LEU A 31 -15.63 -8.06 -7.47
CA LEU A 31 -14.87 -7.26 -6.51
C LEU A 31 -13.38 -7.26 -6.82
N HIS A 32 -12.78 -6.07 -6.84
CA HIS A 32 -11.34 -5.85 -6.84
C HIS A 32 -10.90 -5.12 -5.56
N ILE A 33 -9.77 -5.52 -5.00
CA ILE A 33 -9.13 -4.86 -3.86
C ILE A 33 -7.80 -4.30 -4.33
N VAL A 34 -7.59 -3.00 -4.14
CA VAL A 34 -6.34 -2.32 -4.49
C VAL A 34 -5.73 -1.75 -3.22
N VAL A 35 -4.60 -2.30 -2.81
CA VAL A 35 -3.85 -1.80 -1.66
C VAL A 35 -2.81 -0.81 -2.16
N VAL A 36 -2.82 0.39 -1.60
CA VAL A 36 -1.87 1.46 -1.92
C VAL A 36 -0.89 1.56 -0.75
N ASP A 37 0.29 0.96 -0.89
CA ASP A 37 1.30 0.96 0.16
C ASP A 37 2.26 2.14 0.00
N ASP A 38 2.40 2.96 1.05
CA ASP A 38 3.26 4.15 1.07
C ASP A 38 4.69 3.81 1.49
N ASN A 39 5.29 2.82 0.81
CA ASN A 39 6.62 2.28 1.07
C ASN A 39 6.82 1.87 2.54
N SER A 40 5.97 0.99 3.04
CA SER A 40 6.02 0.62 4.46
C SER A 40 7.33 -0.09 4.81
N PRO A 41 8.11 0.40 5.79
CA PRO A 41 9.37 -0.23 6.20
C PRO A 41 9.16 -1.57 6.89
N ASP A 42 7.97 -1.80 7.46
CA ASP A 42 7.59 -3.04 8.13
C ASP A 42 7.31 -4.21 7.17
N LYS A 43 7.45 -4.01 5.85
CA LYS A 43 7.13 -4.99 4.80
C LYS A 43 5.63 -5.28 4.66
N THR A 44 4.77 -4.28 4.89
CA THR A 44 3.33 -4.35 4.54
C THR A 44 3.14 -4.71 3.07
N GLY A 45 3.85 -4.04 2.15
CA GLY A 45 3.78 -4.33 0.71
C GLY A 45 4.12 -5.78 0.35
N GLU A 46 5.10 -6.41 1.03
CA GLU A 46 5.43 -7.82 0.80
C GLU A 46 4.25 -8.74 1.18
N ALA A 47 3.60 -8.48 2.33
CA ALA A 47 2.44 -9.25 2.77
C ALA A 47 1.30 -9.17 1.75
N VAL A 48 1.03 -7.99 1.20
CA VAL A 48 0.03 -7.81 0.14
C VAL A 48 0.45 -8.53 -1.15
N LYS A 49 1.74 -8.50 -1.50
CA LYS A 49 2.26 -9.17 -2.70
C LYS A 49 2.04 -10.68 -2.65
N GLU A 50 2.15 -11.28 -1.46
CA GLU A 50 1.84 -12.69 -1.26
C GLU A 50 0.34 -12.99 -1.45
N MET A 51 -0.53 -12.07 -1.04
CA MET A 51 -1.98 -12.18 -1.24
C MET A 51 -2.36 -12.03 -2.71
N GLU A 52 -1.77 -11.07 -3.44
CA GLU A 52 -1.97 -10.89 -4.89
C GLU A 52 -1.65 -12.17 -5.68
N LYS A 53 -0.61 -12.93 -5.30
CA LYS A 53 -0.30 -14.23 -5.94
C LYS A 53 -1.37 -15.30 -5.71
N LYS A 54 -2.07 -15.25 -4.57
CA LYS A 54 -3.11 -16.22 -4.19
C LYS A 54 -4.49 -15.82 -4.70
N ASN A 55 -4.72 -14.53 -4.94
CA ASN A 55 -6.01 -13.94 -5.24
C ASN A 55 -5.91 -13.02 -6.46
N GLY A 56 -6.43 -13.46 -7.61
CA GLY A 56 -6.37 -12.69 -8.87
C GLY A 56 -7.13 -11.36 -8.88
N ASN A 57 -7.84 -11.03 -7.80
CA ASN A 57 -8.60 -9.79 -7.63
C ASN A 57 -8.04 -8.88 -6.52
N VAL A 58 -6.88 -9.21 -5.96
CA VAL A 58 -6.12 -8.35 -5.03
C VAL A 58 -4.94 -7.77 -5.80
N HIS A 59 -4.72 -6.47 -5.66
CA HIS A 59 -3.68 -5.74 -6.39
C HIS A 59 -2.87 -4.87 -5.45
N LEU A 60 -1.54 -4.87 -5.61
CA LEU A 60 -0.66 -3.96 -4.88
C LEU A 60 -0.21 -2.79 -5.76
N LEU A 61 -0.44 -1.57 -5.28
CA LEU A 61 0.19 -0.35 -5.78
C LEU A 61 1.20 0.12 -4.73
N LEU A 62 2.47 -0.18 -4.96
CA LEU A 62 3.56 0.30 -4.11
C LEU A 62 3.98 1.71 -4.57
N ARG A 63 3.90 2.69 -3.68
CA ARG A 63 4.37 4.04 -3.94
C ARG A 63 5.83 4.15 -3.50
N THR A 64 6.74 4.26 -4.45
CA THR A 64 8.18 4.45 -4.19
C THR A 64 8.63 5.91 -4.34
N GLU A 65 7.75 6.79 -4.85
CA GLU A 65 8.05 8.21 -5.01
C GLU A 65 7.55 9.04 -3.81
N ASP A 66 8.49 9.81 -3.27
CA ASP A 66 8.34 10.75 -2.17
C ASP A 66 7.45 11.93 -2.57
N ARG A 67 6.13 11.83 -2.38
CA ARG A 67 5.23 12.98 -2.47
C ARG A 67 4.13 12.91 -1.43
N GLY A 68 4.45 13.44 -0.25
CA GLY A 68 3.45 14.05 0.62
C GLY A 68 3.56 13.75 2.10
N ARG A 69 4.63 14.22 2.75
CA ARG A 69 4.59 14.86 4.08
C ARG A 69 5.97 15.47 4.36
N PHE A 70 6.03 16.78 4.58
CA PHE A 70 7.22 17.55 5.02
C PHE A 70 8.33 17.93 4.00
N LEU A 71 7.99 18.51 2.85
CA LEU A 71 8.91 19.47 2.18
C LEU A 71 8.88 20.88 2.83
N SER A 72 8.65 20.94 4.15
CA SER A 72 8.95 22.11 4.98
C SER A 72 10.39 22.07 5.52
N ARG A 73 11.20 21.10 5.10
CA ARG A 73 12.64 21.17 5.35
C ARG A 73 13.24 22.06 4.26
N PRO A 74 13.81 23.23 4.60
CA PRO A 74 14.65 23.92 3.63
C PRO A 74 15.71 22.91 3.20
N LYS A 75 15.84 22.70 1.89
CA LYS A 75 17.02 22.06 1.32
C LYS A 75 18.21 22.84 1.88
N ILE A 76 18.87 22.30 2.90
CA ILE A 76 20.16 22.82 3.32
C ILE A 76 21.05 22.60 2.11
N TYR A 77 21.30 23.67 1.36
CA TYR A 77 22.30 23.74 0.31
C TYR A 77 23.60 23.15 0.87
N PRO A 78 24.36 22.37 0.08
CA PRO A 78 25.69 21.94 0.51
C PRO A 78 26.57 23.20 0.62
N SER A 79 26.78 23.67 1.86
CA SER A 79 27.87 24.60 2.15
C SER A 79 29.17 23.80 2.14
N THR A 80 30.18 24.36 1.46
CA THR A 80 31.59 23.97 1.33
C THR A 80 31.86 22.77 0.38
N VAL A 81 32.62 22.84 -0.72
CA VAL A 81 33.61 23.80 -1.27
C VAL A 81 34.43 24.55 -0.23
N ASN A 82 35.37 23.83 0.37
CA ASN A 82 36.80 24.14 0.27
C ASN A 82 37.57 22.83 0.25
#